data_AF-A0A0M9E3D1-F1
#
_entry.id   AF-A0A0M9E3D1-F1
#
_cell.length_a   1.000
_cell.length_b   1.000
_cell.length_c   1.000
_cell.angle_alpha   90.00
_cell.angle_beta   90.00
_cell.angle_gamma   90.00
#
_symmetry.space_group_name_H-M   'P 1'
#
loop_
_entity.id
_entity.type
_entity.pdbx_description
1 polymer ?
#
loop_
_entity_poly.entity_id
_entity_poly.type
_entity_poly.pdbx_seq_one_letter_code
_entity_poly.pdbx_strand_id
1 'polypeptide(L)'
;VSTALSQILYYWQYPRKINFNYEIKYYLRKNDKSIIERTLDNYARDTLNSMLSSIDYNESNVDEIAALCFAVGLKTKMVYYSDGSNTTAYDALNAMKLFEYDNQIEVIKFAALGVSNALNRIKDNMRSKLPVFLLLKKPKSGHAVIIDGYKTSNSMESFHINLGWGNNKTTWYNFSNNVKVLNYEMKGAIIDIVGKRYKVLYPNGGDELRSGQVVSIRWSSEGNPSRYVSIYLLSKEEKKSYTLKSKIYNNGTYSWQVRLPDNTESGSKYFILVKDYYDNKAYDISDSSFIIENENSSSCSIGEIQDCDNKCVNKNRTINWNSDG
;
A
#
# COMPACT_ATOMS: atom_id res chain seq x y z
N VAL A 1 -6.31 19.96 -1.91
CA VAL A 1 -5.38 19.37 -0.92
C VAL A 1 -5.65 17.90 -0.71
N SER A 2 -6.82 17.48 -0.21
CA SER A 2 -7.09 16.05 0.04
C SER A 2 -6.82 15.18 -1.19
N THR A 3 -7.37 15.54 -2.35
CA THR A 3 -7.12 14.81 -3.61
C THR A 3 -5.64 14.66 -3.98
N ALA A 4 -4.82 15.71 -3.80
CA ALA A 4 -3.39 15.63 -4.08
C ALA A 4 -2.68 14.74 -3.05
N LEU A 5 -3.04 14.87 -1.78
CA LEU A 5 -2.44 14.08 -0.70
C LEU A 5 -2.80 12.59 -0.84
N SER A 6 -4.05 12.27 -1.20
CA SER A 6 -4.48 10.91 -1.51
C SER A 6 -3.70 10.28 -2.67
N GLN A 7 -3.31 11.05 -3.69
CA GLN A 7 -2.47 10.55 -4.79
C GLN A 7 -1.08 10.14 -4.30
N ILE A 8 -0.52 10.83 -3.29
CA ILE A 8 0.75 10.43 -2.69
C ILE A 8 0.59 9.14 -1.88
N LEU A 9 -0.48 9.03 -1.09
CA LEU A 9 -0.81 7.79 -0.39
C LEU A 9 -0.99 6.63 -1.37
N TYR A 10 -1.64 6.88 -2.51
CA TYR A 10 -1.82 5.91 -3.58
C TYR A 10 -0.49 5.48 -4.22
N TYR A 11 0.39 6.43 -4.52
CA TYR A 11 1.71 6.15 -5.10
C TYR A 11 2.55 5.21 -4.22
N TRP A 12 2.60 5.50 -2.92
CA TRP A 12 3.35 4.68 -1.96
C TRP A 12 2.60 3.41 -1.53
N GLN A 13 1.30 3.34 -1.80
CA GLN A 13 0.40 2.32 -1.25
C GLN A 13 0.57 2.17 0.27
N TYR A 14 0.73 3.32 0.96
CA TYR A 14 0.98 3.39 2.38
C TYR A 14 0.20 4.56 3.01
N PRO A 15 -0.43 4.38 4.18
CA PRO A 15 -0.54 3.13 4.95
C PRO A 15 -1.58 2.14 4.39
N ARG A 16 -1.33 0.83 4.51
CA ARG A 16 -2.29 -0.23 4.13
C ARG A 16 -3.51 -0.35 5.05
N LYS A 17 -3.58 0.44 6.13
CA LYS A 17 -4.77 0.57 6.97
C LYS A 17 -4.79 1.89 7.70
N ILE A 18 -5.98 2.44 7.94
CA ILE A 18 -6.19 3.68 8.68
C ILE A 18 -7.25 3.39 9.75
N ASN A 19 -6.95 3.77 10.98
CA ASN A 19 -7.89 3.66 12.09
C ASN A 19 -7.97 5.00 12.84
N PHE A 20 -9.17 5.36 13.24
CA PHE A 20 -9.48 6.50 14.08
C PHE A 20 -10.01 6.00 15.42
N ASN A 21 -9.16 6.05 16.45
CA ASN A 21 -9.45 5.64 17.82
C ASN A 21 -9.68 6.83 18.77
N TYR A 22 -10.00 7.98 18.21
CA TYR A 22 -10.22 9.24 18.92
C TYR A 22 -11.44 9.98 18.33
N GLU A 23 -11.92 11.00 19.04
CA GLU A 23 -12.97 11.87 18.55
C GLU A 23 -12.49 12.63 17.29
N ILE A 24 -13.17 12.43 16.17
CA ILE A 24 -12.84 13.11 14.92
C ILE A 24 -13.73 14.34 14.78
N LYS A 25 -13.09 15.49 14.61
CA LYS A 25 -13.75 16.74 14.24
C LYS A 25 -13.63 16.99 12.74
N TYR A 26 -14.69 17.51 12.16
CA TYR A 26 -14.70 18.00 10.78
C TYR A 26 -15.35 19.36 10.70
N TYR A 27 -15.01 20.10 9.65
CA TYR A 27 -15.38 21.50 9.51
C TYR A 27 -16.23 21.68 8.26
N LEU A 28 -17.35 22.38 8.39
CA LEU A 28 -18.21 22.74 7.26
C LEU A 28 -18.25 24.25 7.12
N ARG A 29 -18.18 24.75 5.89
CA ARG A 29 -18.50 26.15 5.61
C ARG A 29 -20.01 26.28 5.41
N LYS A 30 -20.62 27.34 5.91
CA LYS A 30 -22.01 27.70 5.64
C LYS A 30 -22.11 28.70 4.49
N ASN A 31 -23.33 28.95 4.01
CA ASN A 31 -23.60 29.94 2.95
C ASN A 31 -23.21 31.36 3.36
N ASP A 32 -23.29 31.68 4.66
CA ASP A 32 -22.83 32.94 5.25
C ASP A 32 -21.30 33.02 5.42
N LYS A 33 -20.56 32.02 4.92
CA LYS A 33 -19.10 31.84 5.04
C LYS A 33 -18.59 31.53 6.45
N SER A 34 -19.47 31.41 7.45
CA SER A 34 -19.05 30.94 8.77
C SER A 34 -18.61 29.48 8.70
N ILE A 35 -17.67 29.11 9.57
CA ILE A 35 -17.20 27.73 9.70
C ILE A 35 -17.83 27.15 10.95
N ILE A 36 -18.43 25.99 10.82
CA ILE A 36 -18.92 25.20 11.94
C ILE A 36 -18.05 23.97 12.12
N GLU A 37 -17.74 23.69 13.38
CA GLU A 37 -17.15 22.42 13.80
C GLU A 37 -18.27 21.40 14.06
N ARG A 38 -18.01 20.16 13.72
CA ARG A 38 -18.86 19.00 13.98
C ARG A 38 -18.00 17.83 14.42
N THR A 39 -18.59 16.96 15.22
CA THR A 39 -17.99 15.67 15.60
C THR A 39 -18.58 14.58 14.72
N LEU A 40 -17.72 13.72 14.19
CA LEU A 40 -18.16 12.52 13.48
C LEU A 40 -18.74 11.55 14.52
N ASP A 41 -19.98 11.12 14.33
CA ASP A 41 -20.62 10.18 15.25
C ASP A 41 -19.91 8.81 15.24
N ASN A 42 -20.15 8.02 16.28
CA ASN A 42 -19.50 6.74 16.46
C ASN A 42 -19.81 5.76 15.32
N TYR A 43 -21.04 5.74 14.80
CA TYR A 43 -21.43 4.81 13.73
C TYR A 43 -20.70 5.14 12.42
N ALA A 44 -20.65 6.41 12.04
CA ALA A 44 -19.91 6.87 10.86
C ALA A 44 -18.40 6.62 11.00
N ARG A 45 -17.83 6.84 12.20
CA ARG A 45 -16.42 6.53 12.48
C ARG A 45 -16.12 5.05 12.36
N ASP A 46 -16.95 4.18 12.95
CA ASP A 46 -16.74 2.73 12.93
C ASP A 46 -16.91 2.17 11.51
N THR A 47 -17.86 2.71 10.74
CA THR A 47 -18.00 2.43 9.31
C THR A 47 -16.74 2.80 8.53
N LEU A 48 -16.21 4.02 8.73
CA LEU A 48 -14.98 4.47 8.08
C LEU A 48 -13.77 3.59 8.45
N ASN A 49 -13.64 3.22 9.73
CA ASN A 49 -12.59 2.32 10.20
C ASN A 49 -12.70 0.91 9.58
N SER A 50 -13.92 0.41 9.40
CA SER A 50 -14.16 -0.87 8.73
C SER A 50 -13.70 -0.82 7.27
N MET A 51 -14.10 0.22 6.53
CA MET A 51 -13.71 0.43 5.13
C MET A 51 -12.19 0.59 4.94
N LEU A 52 -11.48 1.11 5.94
CA LEU A 52 -10.04 1.38 5.89
C LEU A 52 -9.20 0.39 6.72
N SER A 53 -9.79 -0.74 7.10
CA SER A 53 -9.14 -1.78 7.91
C SER A 53 -8.05 -2.55 7.13
N SER A 54 -8.20 -2.61 5.81
CA SER A 54 -7.20 -3.04 4.82
C SER A 54 -7.43 -2.23 3.54
N ILE A 55 -6.37 -1.64 3.00
CA ILE A 55 -6.43 -0.75 1.82
C ILE A 55 -5.61 -1.40 0.71
N ASP A 56 -6.29 -1.77 -0.36
CA ASP A 56 -5.69 -2.47 -1.50
C ASP A 56 -5.09 -1.48 -2.52
N TYR A 57 -5.52 -0.22 -2.48
CA TYR A 57 -5.16 0.82 -3.45
C TYR A 57 -5.57 0.45 -4.88
N ASN A 58 -6.73 -0.17 -5.01
CA ASN A 58 -7.32 -0.52 -6.30
C ASN A 58 -8.23 0.62 -6.77
N GLU A 59 -7.86 1.27 -7.88
CA GLU A 59 -8.63 2.39 -8.45
C GLU A 59 -10.06 2.00 -8.89
N SER A 60 -10.30 0.71 -9.13
CA SER A 60 -11.63 0.19 -9.46
C SER A 60 -12.56 0.13 -8.24
N ASN A 61 -12.00 0.14 -7.01
CA ASN A 61 -12.77 0.15 -5.77
C ASN A 61 -13.08 1.60 -5.36
N VAL A 62 -14.12 2.18 -5.95
CA VAL A 62 -14.47 3.59 -5.78
C VAL A 62 -14.81 3.93 -4.32
N ASP A 63 -15.39 2.99 -3.56
CA ASP A 63 -15.74 3.19 -2.15
C ASP A 63 -14.50 3.27 -1.26
N GLU A 64 -13.48 2.44 -1.50
CA GLU A 64 -12.19 2.52 -0.81
C GLU A 64 -11.50 3.87 -1.11
N ILE A 65 -11.47 4.28 -2.38
CA ILE A 65 -10.85 5.55 -2.78
C ILE A 65 -11.60 6.76 -2.19
N ALA A 66 -12.93 6.71 -2.13
CA ALA A 66 -13.75 7.72 -1.49
C ALA A 66 -13.49 7.79 0.02
N ALA A 67 -13.45 6.65 0.71
CA ALA A 67 -13.13 6.56 2.13
C ALA A 67 -11.72 7.07 2.42
N LEU A 68 -10.73 6.72 1.60
CA LEU A 68 -9.36 7.20 1.70
C LEU A 68 -9.30 8.74 1.55
N CYS A 69 -9.93 9.29 0.51
CA CYS A 69 -9.99 10.74 0.31
C CYS A 69 -10.73 11.47 1.43
N PHE A 70 -11.77 10.86 2.00
CA PHE A 70 -12.47 11.41 3.15
C PHE A 70 -11.57 11.41 4.39
N ALA A 71 -10.92 10.29 4.70
CA ALA A 71 -9.98 10.16 5.81
C ALA A 71 -8.82 11.17 5.72
N VAL A 72 -8.27 11.37 4.52
CA VAL A 72 -7.26 12.41 4.26
C VAL A 72 -7.83 13.81 4.52
N GLY A 73 -9.06 14.08 4.12
CA GLY A 73 -9.74 15.34 4.45
C GLY A 73 -9.92 15.55 5.96
N LEU A 74 -10.30 14.51 6.70
CA LEU A 74 -10.40 14.56 8.17
C LEU A 74 -9.04 14.84 8.82
N LYS A 75 -7.98 14.11 8.44
CA LYS A 75 -6.63 14.31 9.02
C LYS A 75 -6.02 15.66 8.67
N THR A 76 -6.41 16.23 7.54
CA THR A 76 -6.00 17.58 7.13
C THR A 76 -6.92 18.68 7.68
N LYS A 77 -7.88 18.38 8.57
CA LYS A 77 -8.83 19.38 9.09
C LYS A 77 -9.53 20.17 7.98
N MET A 78 -9.93 19.48 6.93
CA MET A 78 -10.58 20.09 5.77
C MET A 78 -11.84 20.85 6.19
N VAL A 79 -11.97 22.08 5.67
CA VAL A 79 -13.21 22.84 5.68
C VAL A 79 -13.98 22.50 4.41
N TYR A 80 -15.02 21.68 4.54
CA TYR A 80 -15.81 21.19 3.41
C TYR A 80 -16.88 22.20 3.00
N TYR A 81 -17.05 22.33 1.68
CA TYR A 81 -18.12 23.11 1.06
C TYR A 81 -18.33 22.68 -0.40
N SER A 82 -19.53 22.88 -0.92
CA SER A 82 -19.92 22.47 -2.27
C SER A 82 -19.16 23.19 -3.39
N ASP A 83 -18.80 24.46 -3.21
CA ASP A 83 -18.07 25.25 -4.21
C ASP A 83 -16.54 25.16 -4.11
N GLY A 84 -16.01 24.43 -3.11
CA GLY A 84 -14.59 24.38 -2.84
C GLY A 84 -14.25 24.10 -1.39
N SER A 85 -13.62 22.95 -1.16
CA SER A 85 -13.10 22.56 0.16
C SER A 85 -11.63 22.97 0.28
N ASN A 86 -11.21 23.46 1.44
CA ASN A 86 -9.84 23.94 1.64
C ASN A 86 -9.26 23.57 3.02
N THR A 87 -7.94 23.59 3.08
CA THR A 87 -7.14 23.43 4.29
C THR A 87 -5.77 24.08 4.07
N THR A 88 -4.94 24.14 5.11
CA THR A 88 -3.62 24.76 5.09
C THR A 88 -2.52 23.76 4.70
N ALA A 89 -1.38 24.29 4.26
CA ALA A 89 -0.18 23.49 4.04
C ALA A 89 0.37 22.88 5.35
N TYR A 90 0.16 23.55 6.48
CA TYR A 90 0.57 23.07 7.79
C TYR A 90 -0.25 21.83 8.20
N ASP A 91 -1.55 21.86 7.98
CA ASP A 91 -2.41 20.70 8.25
C ASP A 91 -2.14 19.54 7.28
N ALA A 92 -1.77 19.84 6.02
CA ALA A 92 -1.29 18.83 5.08
C ALA A 92 -0.01 18.13 5.58
N LEU A 93 0.97 18.90 6.08
CA LEU A 93 2.18 18.34 6.67
C LEU A 93 1.88 17.52 7.93
N ASN A 94 1.01 18.01 8.81
CA ASN A 94 0.63 17.27 10.02
C ASN A 94 -0.12 15.98 9.68
N ALA A 95 -0.97 15.99 8.66
CA ALA A 95 -1.64 14.79 8.20
C ALA A 95 -0.66 13.70 7.78
N MET A 96 0.43 14.04 7.07
CA MET A 96 1.49 13.07 6.72
C MET A 96 2.08 12.38 7.95
N LYS A 97 2.35 13.14 9.01
CA LYS A 97 2.83 12.57 10.29
C LYS A 97 1.78 11.65 10.92
N LEU A 98 0.50 12.03 10.87
CA LEU A 98 -0.61 11.19 11.34
C LEU A 98 -0.85 9.95 10.46
N PHE A 99 -0.31 9.92 9.25
CA PHE A 99 -0.23 8.76 8.37
C PHE A 99 1.10 8.00 8.52
N GLU A 100 1.94 8.39 9.48
CA GLU A 100 3.22 7.73 9.81
C GLU A 100 4.26 7.73 8.67
N TYR A 101 4.16 8.72 7.78
CA TYR A 101 5.23 9.00 6.83
C TYR A 101 6.52 9.45 7.54
N ASP A 102 7.64 9.24 6.86
CA ASP A 102 8.99 9.53 7.37
C ASP A 102 9.15 10.98 7.88
N ASN A 103 10.03 11.17 8.86
CA ASN A 103 10.31 12.49 9.45
C ASN A 103 11.21 13.38 8.58
N GLN A 104 11.75 12.86 7.48
CA GLN A 104 12.58 13.58 6.51
C GLN A 104 11.81 14.52 5.58
N ILE A 105 10.48 14.58 5.68
CA ILE A 105 9.66 15.49 4.88
C ILE A 105 10.10 16.94 5.11
N GLU A 106 10.42 17.64 4.01
CA GLU A 106 10.78 19.06 4.03
C GLU A 106 9.67 19.91 3.41
N VAL A 107 9.42 21.09 3.99
CA VAL A 107 8.56 22.13 3.38
C VAL A 107 9.44 23.26 2.87
N ILE A 108 9.55 23.35 1.55
CA ILE A 108 10.27 24.45 0.89
C ILE A 108 9.32 25.60 0.56
N LYS A 109 9.78 26.83 0.79
CA LYS A 109 9.08 28.06 0.37
C LYS A 109 9.86 28.72 -0.76
N PHE A 110 9.22 28.94 -1.90
CA PHE A 110 9.88 29.52 -3.08
C PHE A 110 10.46 30.91 -2.79
N ALA A 111 9.74 31.72 -2.00
CA ALA A 111 10.18 33.05 -1.61
C ALA A 111 11.42 33.07 -0.69
N ALA A 112 11.65 32.00 0.09
CA ALA A 112 12.76 31.90 1.02
C ALA A 112 13.99 31.23 0.39
N LEU A 113 13.76 30.14 -0.36
CA LEU A 113 14.82 29.33 -0.97
C LEU A 113 15.33 29.91 -2.29
N GLY A 114 14.52 30.73 -2.95
CA GLY A 114 14.74 31.17 -4.33
C GLY A 114 14.21 30.13 -5.33
N VAL A 115 13.70 30.61 -6.47
CA VAL A 115 13.03 29.77 -7.48
C VAL A 115 13.95 28.68 -8.01
N SER A 116 15.17 29.01 -8.45
CA SER A 116 16.08 28.03 -9.04
C SER A 116 16.46 26.92 -8.07
N ASN A 117 16.74 27.26 -6.82
CA ASN A 117 17.06 26.27 -5.79
C ASN A 117 15.85 25.40 -5.43
N ALA A 118 14.66 25.99 -5.34
CA ALA A 118 13.43 25.23 -5.13
C ALA A 118 13.16 24.24 -6.27
N LEU A 119 13.31 24.67 -7.53
CA LEU A 119 13.17 23.79 -8.69
C LEU A 119 14.24 22.69 -8.71
N ASN A 120 15.48 22.98 -8.31
CA ASN A 120 16.52 21.96 -8.16
C ASN A 120 16.13 20.89 -7.14
N ARG A 121 15.64 21.26 -5.96
CA ARG A 121 15.16 20.29 -4.95
C ARG A 121 14.00 19.43 -5.46
N ILE A 122 13.08 20.01 -6.22
CA ILE A 122 11.99 19.26 -6.87
C ILE A 122 12.55 18.27 -7.91
N LYS A 123 13.55 18.66 -8.70
CA LYS A 123 14.22 17.75 -9.66
C LYS A 123 14.91 16.59 -8.96
N ASP A 124 15.55 16.83 -7.82
CA ASP A 124 16.19 15.78 -7.03
C ASP A 124 15.16 14.77 -6.52
N ASN A 125 14.00 15.23 -6.09
CA ASN A 125 12.86 14.36 -5.75
C ASN A 125 12.42 13.50 -6.94
N MET A 126 12.27 14.10 -8.12
CA MET A 126 11.88 13.35 -9.33
C MET A 126 12.91 12.27 -9.70
N ARG A 127 14.21 12.57 -9.59
CA ARG A 127 15.29 11.59 -9.82
C ARG A 127 15.24 10.44 -8.83
N SER A 128 14.84 10.73 -7.59
CA SER A 128 14.66 9.76 -6.51
C SER A 128 13.30 9.06 -6.54
N LYS A 129 12.46 9.30 -7.57
CA LYS A 129 11.10 8.74 -7.70
C LYS A 129 10.19 9.13 -6.52
N LEU A 130 10.28 10.38 -6.06
CA LEU A 130 9.51 10.93 -4.95
C LEU A 130 8.52 11.97 -5.51
N PRO A 131 7.21 11.68 -5.57
CA PRO A 131 6.23 12.68 -6.00
C PRO A 131 6.21 13.87 -5.03
N VAL A 132 6.07 15.07 -5.58
CA VAL A 132 6.11 16.32 -4.81
C VAL A 132 4.72 16.92 -4.68
N PHE A 133 4.36 17.34 -3.47
CA PHE A 133 3.13 18.07 -3.20
C PHE A 133 3.37 19.57 -3.39
N LEU A 134 2.85 20.15 -4.47
CA LEU A 134 3.06 21.54 -4.82
C LEU A 134 1.92 22.44 -4.32
N LEU A 135 2.28 23.56 -3.69
CA LEU A 135 1.36 24.59 -3.20
C LEU A 135 1.29 25.76 -4.18
N LEU A 136 0.08 26.00 -4.68
CA LEU A 136 -0.24 27.00 -5.68
C LEU A 136 -1.14 28.10 -5.09
N LYS A 137 -0.94 29.35 -5.50
CA LYS A 137 -1.77 30.48 -5.03
C LYS A 137 -2.08 31.49 -6.13
N LYS A 138 -3.30 32.02 -6.06
CA LYS A 138 -3.83 33.22 -6.72
C LYS A 138 -4.43 34.15 -5.64
N PRO A 139 -4.75 35.42 -5.95
CA PRO A 139 -5.21 36.39 -4.96
C PRO A 139 -6.37 35.91 -4.05
N LYS A 140 -7.35 35.17 -4.60
CA LYS A 140 -8.54 34.70 -3.88
C LYS A 140 -8.68 33.17 -3.83
N SER A 141 -7.64 32.43 -4.22
CA SER A 141 -7.73 30.96 -4.34
C SER A 141 -6.37 30.31 -4.15
N GLY A 142 -6.34 29.20 -3.41
CA GLY A 142 -5.20 28.30 -3.33
C GLY A 142 -5.52 27.00 -4.06
N HIS A 143 -4.48 26.31 -4.52
CA HIS A 143 -4.60 24.95 -5.04
C HIS A 143 -3.42 24.10 -4.57
N ALA A 144 -3.61 22.79 -4.55
CA ALA A 144 -2.54 21.85 -4.26
C ALA A 144 -2.57 20.71 -5.27
N VAL A 145 -1.41 20.40 -5.82
CA VAL A 145 -1.25 19.51 -6.98
C VAL A 145 -0.04 18.62 -6.80
N ILE A 146 0.08 17.57 -7.60
CA ILE A 146 1.23 16.67 -7.56
C ILE A 146 2.14 16.93 -8.75
N ILE A 147 3.44 17.00 -8.49
CA ILE A 147 4.48 16.86 -9.50
C ILE A 147 4.99 15.43 -9.42
N ASP A 148 4.95 14.71 -10.54
CA ASP A 148 5.30 13.30 -10.66
C ASP A 148 6.21 13.03 -11.87
N GLY A 149 6.70 14.08 -12.54
CA GLY A 149 7.69 13.95 -13.59
C GLY A 149 8.47 15.23 -13.84
N TYR A 150 9.67 15.07 -14.37
CA TYR A 150 10.53 16.16 -14.86
C TYR A 150 11.15 15.75 -16.19
N LYS A 151 11.29 16.71 -17.09
CA LYS A 151 12.08 16.55 -18.32
C LYS A 151 12.76 17.86 -18.71
N THR A 152 13.86 17.71 -19.42
CA THR A 152 14.58 18.80 -20.08
C THR A 152 14.55 18.54 -21.57
N SER A 153 14.10 19.52 -22.35
CA SER A 153 14.15 19.46 -23.81
C SER A 153 14.52 20.83 -24.36
N ASN A 154 15.51 20.91 -25.25
CA ASN A 154 16.00 22.16 -25.83
C ASN A 154 16.28 23.25 -24.78
N SER A 155 16.96 22.90 -23.69
CA SER A 155 17.23 23.77 -22.53
C SER A 155 16.00 24.30 -21.78
N MET A 156 14.80 23.78 -22.08
CA MET A 156 13.57 24.08 -21.38
C MET A 156 13.26 23.03 -20.32
N GLU A 157 13.01 23.49 -19.10
CA GLU A 157 12.64 22.62 -17.98
C GLU A 157 11.12 22.53 -17.89
N SER A 158 10.59 21.31 -17.88
CA SER A 158 9.17 21.05 -17.71
C SER A 158 8.93 20.01 -16.62
N PHE A 159 7.86 20.21 -15.85
CA PHE A 159 7.39 19.24 -14.88
C PHE A 159 6.02 18.72 -15.28
N HIS A 160 5.83 17.41 -15.14
CA HIS A 160 4.50 16.82 -15.26
C HIS A 160 3.73 17.11 -13.98
N ILE A 161 2.51 17.63 -14.12
CA ILE A 161 1.69 18.05 -12.99
C ILE A 161 0.30 17.45 -13.12
N ASN A 162 -0.09 16.70 -12.09
CA ASN A 162 -1.47 16.24 -11.90
C ASN A 162 -2.26 17.25 -11.06
N LEU A 163 -3.25 17.90 -11.69
CA LEU A 163 -4.05 18.92 -11.03
C LEU A 163 -5.11 18.37 -10.06
N GLY A 164 -5.35 17.06 -10.06
CA GLY A 164 -6.40 16.43 -9.26
C GLY A 164 -7.83 16.72 -9.74
N TRP A 165 -8.01 17.00 -11.03
CA TRP A 165 -9.31 17.24 -11.67
C TRP A 165 -9.64 16.15 -12.73
N GLY A 166 -9.21 14.91 -12.45
CA GLY A 166 -9.19 13.81 -13.42
C GLY A 166 -8.06 13.96 -14.44
N ASN A 167 -8.21 13.33 -15.61
CA ASN A 167 -7.25 13.45 -16.72
C ASN A 167 -7.26 14.85 -17.39
N ASN A 168 -8.18 15.72 -16.99
CA ASN A 168 -8.26 17.08 -17.51
C ASN A 168 -7.07 17.92 -17.03
N LYS A 169 -6.24 18.38 -17.98
CA LYS A 169 -5.11 19.30 -17.76
C LYS A 169 -3.98 18.73 -16.88
N THR A 170 -3.96 17.41 -16.67
CA THR A 170 -2.75 16.71 -16.22
C THR A 170 -1.79 16.66 -17.40
N THR A 171 -0.68 17.41 -17.32
CA THR A 171 0.24 17.58 -18.45
C THR A 171 1.59 18.16 -18.02
N TRP A 172 2.47 18.38 -19.00
CA TRP A 172 3.76 19.04 -18.83
C TRP A 172 3.62 20.57 -18.83
N TYR A 173 4.08 21.20 -17.75
CA TYR A 173 4.14 22.66 -17.60
C TYR A 173 5.59 23.13 -17.68
N ASN A 174 5.83 24.23 -18.40
CA ASN A 174 7.16 24.80 -18.60
C ASN A 174 7.44 25.93 -17.60
N PHE A 175 8.64 25.95 -17.02
CA PHE A 175 9.03 26.90 -15.97
C PHE A 175 10.18 27.82 -16.35
N SER A 176 10.70 27.73 -17.57
CA SER A 176 11.86 28.52 -18.01
C SER A 176 11.58 30.04 -18.06
N ASN A 177 10.32 30.46 -18.20
CA ASN A 177 9.96 31.87 -18.38
C ASN A 177 8.87 32.40 -17.42
N ASN A 178 8.19 31.55 -16.65
CA ASN A 178 7.18 31.97 -15.66
C ASN A 178 6.94 30.86 -14.63
N VAL A 179 7.02 31.20 -13.34
CA VAL A 179 6.78 30.29 -12.20
C VAL A 179 5.27 30.07 -11.98
N LYS A 180 4.53 29.88 -13.07
CA LYS A 180 3.07 29.82 -13.07
C LYS A 180 2.57 28.52 -13.66
N VAL A 181 1.66 27.88 -12.95
CA VAL A 181 0.87 26.75 -13.46
C VAL A 181 -0.51 27.29 -13.82
N LEU A 182 -0.81 27.34 -15.12
CA LEU A 182 -1.94 28.09 -15.71
C LEU A 182 -1.86 29.58 -15.37
N ASN A 183 -2.28 29.98 -14.17
CA ASN A 183 -2.22 31.34 -13.65
C ASN A 183 -1.91 31.37 -12.14
N TYR A 184 -1.61 30.22 -11.53
CA TYR A 184 -1.24 30.13 -10.13
C TYR A 184 0.25 30.32 -9.96
N GLU A 185 0.65 31.11 -8.97
CA GLU A 185 2.05 31.21 -8.56
C GLU A 185 2.41 30.04 -7.65
N MET A 186 3.58 29.45 -7.86
CA MET A 186 4.14 28.47 -6.92
C MET A 186 4.57 29.19 -5.64
N LYS A 187 4.08 28.74 -4.49
CA LYS A 187 4.40 29.34 -3.19
C LYS A 187 5.30 28.46 -2.34
N GLY A 188 5.18 27.15 -2.48
CA GLY A 188 5.94 26.17 -1.72
C GLY A 188 5.73 24.78 -2.26
N ALA A 189 6.48 23.83 -1.71
CA ALA A 189 6.26 22.42 -1.94
C ALA A 189 6.56 21.65 -0.65
N ILE A 190 5.88 20.51 -0.50
CA ILE A 190 6.26 19.48 0.46
C ILE A 190 6.99 18.41 -0.35
N ILE A 191 8.25 18.16 0.01
CA ILE A 191 9.19 17.30 -0.69
C ILE A 191 9.70 16.21 0.25
N ASP A 192 10.46 15.27 -0.29
CA ASP A 192 11.08 14.16 0.42
C ASP A 192 10.03 13.29 1.15
N ILE A 193 8.88 13.13 0.49
CA ILE A 193 7.75 12.37 1.01
C ILE A 193 7.95 10.90 0.68
N VAL A 194 8.21 10.12 1.72
CA VAL A 194 8.56 8.70 1.62
C VAL A 194 7.61 7.88 2.48
N GLY A 195 6.92 6.92 1.85
CA GLY A 195 6.06 5.94 2.51
C GLY A 195 6.71 4.56 2.50
N LYS A 196 6.50 3.77 3.56
CA LYS A 196 7.03 2.40 3.63
C LYS A 196 6.22 1.49 2.72
N ARG A 197 6.86 1.00 1.67
CA ARG A 197 6.21 0.10 0.70
C ARG A 197 6.88 -1.27 0.74
N TYR A 198 6.05 -2.31 0.76
CA TYR A 198 6.47 -3.68 0.55
C TYR A 198 5.84 -4.17 -0.74
N LYS A 199 6.50 -5.12 -1.41
CA LYS A 199 5.92 -5.85 -2.54
C LYS A 199 6.33 -7.32 -2.50
N VAL A 200 5.35 -8.22 -2.40
CA VAL A 200 5.58 -9.65 -2.55
C VAL A 200 5.94 -9.94 -4.00
N LEU A 201 7.00 -10.73 -4.20
CA LEU A 201 7.50 -11.05 -5.54
C LEU A 201 7.29 -12.53 -5.87
N TYR A 202 7.29 -13.41 -4.86
CA TYR A 202 7.04 -14.83 -5.04
C TYR A 202 6.80 -15.54 -3.70
N PRO A 203 5.86 -16.49 -3.61
CA PRO A 203 4.72 -16.69 -4.51
C PRO A 203 3.84 -15.43 -4.60
N ASN A 204 3.40 -15.09 -5.80
CA ASN A 204 2.64 -13.87 -6.06
C ASN A 204 1.34 -14.09 -6.85
N GLY A 205 1.02 -15.35 -7.18
CA GLY A 205 -0.26 -15.71 -7.76
C GLY A 205 -0.13 -16.66 -8.94
N GLY A 206 -1.01 -17.66 -9.01
CA GLY A 206 -0.97 -18.72 -10.02
C GLY A 206 0.18 -19.72 -9.85
N ASP A 207 1.02 -19.56 -8.82
CA ASP A 207 2.12 -20.48 -8.55
C ASP A 207 1.59 -21.84 -8.03
N GLU A 208 2.27 -22.92 -8.38
CA GLU A 208 1.98 -24.27 -7.88
C GLU A 208 3.13 -24.74 -7.00
N LEU A 209 2.84 -24.95 -5.72
CA LEU A 209 3.79 -25.45 -4.74
C LEU A 209 3.35 -26.81 -4.24
N ARG A 210 4.33 -27.65 -3.87
CA ARG A 210 4.05 -28.95 -3.25
C ARG A 210 4.44 -28.93 -1.78
N SER A 211 3.65 -29.60 -0.94
CA SER A 211 4.07 -29.87 0.44
C SER A 211 5.44 -30.57 0.45
N GLY A 212 6.26 -30.25 1.46
CA GLY A 212 7.63 -30.74 1.60
C GLY A 212 8.67 -30.00 0.76
N GLN A 213 8.27 -29.33 -0.32
CA GLN A 213 9.17 -28.55 -1.18
C GLN A 213 9.80 -27.38 -0.41
N VAL A 214 11.06 -27.07 -0.70
CA VAL A 214 11.70 -25.84 -0.21
C VAL A 214 11.54 -24.72 -1.24
N VAL A 215 10.92 -23.62 -0.83
CA VAL A 215 10.59 -22.46 -1.64
C VAL A 215 11.19 -21.20 -1.02
N SER A 216 11.81 -20.36 -1.84
CA SER A 216 12.29 -19.04 -1.42
C SER A 216 11.17 -18.02 -1.56
N ILE A 217 10.49 -17.66 -0.47
CA ILE A 217 9.59 -16.50 -0.46
C ILE A 217 10.43 -15.25 -0.71
N ARG A 218 10.03 -14.41 -1.66
CA ARG A 218 10.76 -13.20 -2.05
C ARG A 218 9.87 -11.98 -1.98
N TRP A 219 10.43 -10.86 -1.52
CA TRP A 219 9.78 -9.56 -1.51
C TRP A 219 10.78 -8.45 -1.75
N SER A 220 10.29 -7.27 -2.08
CA SER A 220 11.04 -6.01 -2.07
C SER A 220 10.44 -5.08 -1.03
N SER A 221 11.24 -4.14 -0.54
CA SER A 221 10.78 -3.08 0.34
C SER A 221 11.54 -1.80 0.06
N GLU A 222 10.87 -0.66 0.20
CA GLU A 222 11.45 0.66 -0.02
C GLU A 222 10.79 1.70 0.90
N GLY A 223 11.39 2.88 0.93
CA GLY A 223 10.88 3.99 1.73
C GLY A 223 11.10 3.83 3.24
N ASN A 224 12.33 3.50 3.62
CA ASN A 224 12.78 3.31 5.00
C ASN A 224 11.96 2.28 5.81
N PRO A 225 11.87 1.03 5.31
CA PRO A 225 11.25 -0.07 6.05
C PRO A 225 12.02 -0.40 7.32
N SER A 226 11.37 -1.06 8.28
CA SER A 226 12.04 -1.57 9.48
C SER A 226 13.07 -2.66 9.14
N ARG A 227 14.01 -2.85 10.07
CA ARG A 227 15.03 -3.91 9.99
C ARG A 227 14.46 -5.33 10.01
N TYR A 228 13.23 -5.51 10.50
CA TYR A 228 12.61 -6.82 10.64
C TYR A 228 11.23 -6.89 10.00
N VAL A 229 10.90 -8.09 9.50
CA VAL A 229 9.57 -8.44 8.96
C VAL A 229 9.04 -9.71 9.61
N SER A 230 7.73 -9.90 9.46
CA SER A 230 7.02 -11.15 9.71
C SER A 230 6.36 -11.63 8.42
N ILE A 231 6.36 -12.94 8.22
CA ILE A 231 5.81 -13.61 7.04
C ILE A 231 4.68 -14.52 7.49
N TYR A 232 3.55 -14.41 6.80
CA TYR A 232 2.35 -15.16 7.07
C TYR A 232 1.85 -15.87 5.82
N LEU A 233 1.27 -17.04 6.01
CA LEU A 233 0.43 -17.71 5.03
C LEU A 233 -1.02 -17.34 5.35
N LEU A 234 -1.77 -16.86 4.36
CA LEU A 234 -3.17 -16.49 4.50
C LEU A 234 -4.07 -17.41 3.68
N SER A 235 -5.28 -17.64 4.17
CA SER A 235 -6.42 -18.09 3.36
C SER A 235 -7.53 -17.06 3.50
N LYS A 236 -7.80 -16.31 2.43
CA LYS A 236 -8.83 -15.25 2.44
C LYS A 236 -10.24 -15.86 2.53
N GLU A 237 -10.46 -16.99 1.87
CA GLU A 237 -11.72 -17.74 1.89
C GLU A 237 -12.06 -18.21 3.31
N GLU A 238 -11.08 -18.79 4.00
CA GLU A 238 -11.28 -19.28 5.37
C GLU A 238 -11.13 -18.19 6.44
N LYS A 239 -10.72 -16.98 6.05
CA LYS A 239 -10.38 -15.86 6.94
C LYS A 239 -9.34 -16.25 8.01
N LYS A 240 -8.35 -17.06 7.62
CA LYS A 240 -7.27 -17.55 8.50
C LYS A 240 -5.92 -16.97 8.13
N SER A 241 -5.07 -16.82 9.14
CA SER A 241 -3.69 -16.34 9.01
C SER A 241 -2.77 -17.21 9.87
N TYR A 242 -1.67 -17.67 9.28
CA TYR A 242 -0.69 -18.54 9.92
C TYR A 242 0.67 -17.89 9.88
N THR A 243 1.35 -17.83 11.03
CA THR A 243 2.71 -17.28 11.09
C THR A 243 3.68 -18.31 10.54
N LEU A 244 4.29 -18.04 9.39
CA LEU A 244 5.40 -18.86 8.88
C LEU A 244 6.69 -18.50 9.63
N LYS A 245 6.93 -17.20 9.82
CA LYS A 245 8.08 -16.70 10.56
C LYS A 245 7.82 -15.29 11.06
N SER A 246 8.38 -14.97 12.22
CA SER A 246 8.26 -13.63 12.81
C SER A 246 9.65 -13.09 13.16
N LYS A 247 9.81 -11.77 13.06
CA LYS A 247 11.02 -11.03 13.44
C LYS A 247 12.30 -11.54 12.76
N ILE A 248 12.26 -11.69 11.44
CA ILE A 248 13.47 -11.98 10.63
C ILE A 248 14.00 -10.72 9.99
N TYR A 249 15.30 -10.70 9.69
CA TYR A 249 15.91 -9.58 8.96
C TYR A 249 15.19 -9.33 7.63
N ASN A 250 14.92 -8.06 7.34
CA ASN A 250 14.32 -7.62 6.09
C ASN A 250 15.35 -7.64 4.95
N ASN A 251 15.71 -8.85 4.49
CA ASN A 251 16.72 -9.05 3.45
C ASN A 251 16.10 -9.45 2.09
N GLY A 252 14.78 -9.33 1.94
CA GLY A 252 14.05 -9.62 0.70
C GLY A 252 13.80 -11.10 0.40
N THR A 253 14.19 -12.01 1.29
CA THR A 253 13.99 -13.45 1.09
C THR A 253 13.85 -14.27 2.38
N TYR A 254 13.09 -15.37 2.31
CA TYR A 254 12.97 -16.38 3.36
C TYR A 254 12.81 -17.78 2.75
N SER A 255 13.66 -18.72 3.18
CA SER A 255 13.56 -20.12 2.78
C SER A 255 12.46 -20.81 3.59
N TRP A 256 11.38 -21.18 2.92
CA TRP A 256 10.21 -21.83 3.49
C TRP A 256 10.15 -23.28 3.01
N GLN A 257 10.20 -24.23 3.95
CA GLN A 257 9.77 -25.60 3.67
C GLN A 257 8.24 -25.61 3.69
N VAL A 258 7.64 -25.75 2.51
CA VAL A 258 6.19 -25.67 2.29
C VAL A 258 5.53 -26.73 3.14
N ARG A 259 4.80 -26.27 4.16
CA ARG A 259 4.02 -27.11 5.05
C ARG A 259 2.75 -26.37 5.41
N LEU A 260 1.64 -27.05 5.19
CA LEU A 260 0.33 -26.60 5.62
C LEU A 260 0.20 -26.78 7.14
N PRO A 261 -0.37 -25.79 7.86
CA PRO A 261 -0.76 -25.97 9.25
C PRO A 261 -1.72 -27.17 9.41
N ASP A 262 -1.70 -27.80 10.58
CA ASP A 262 -2.57 -28.94 10.85
C ASP A 262 -4.05 -28.55 10.66
N ASN A 263 -4.87 -29.45 10.10
CA ASN A 263 -6.27 -29.24 9.72
C ASN A 263 -6.47 -28.14 8.66
N THR A 264 -5.53 -28.00 7.72
CA THR A 264 -5.72 -27.18 6.51
C THR A 264 -5.59 -28.03 5.27
N GLU A 265 -6.44 -27.74 4.28
CA GLU A 265 -6.54 -28.53 3.05
C GLU A 265 -5.75 -27.90 1.92
N SER A 266 -5.04 -28.71 1.14
CA SER A 266 -4.47 -28.34 -0.15
C SER A 266 -5.47 -27.59 -1.04
N GLY A 267 -4.99 -26.67 -1.88
CA GLY A 267 -5.84 -25.98 -2.85
C GLY A 267 -5.34 -24.60 -3.27
N SER A 268 -6.12 -23.95 -4.14
CA SER A 268 -5.82 -22.68 -4.84
C SER A 268 -6.27 -21.43 -4.07
N LYS A 269 -6.03 -21.36 -2.77
CA LYS A 269 -6.60 -20.34 -1.86
C LYS A 269 -5.58 -19.55 -1.05
N TYR A 270 -4.29 -19.84 -1.25
CA TYR A 270 -3.23 -19.33 -0.38
C TYR A 270 -2.62 -18.03 -0.88
N PHE A 271 -2.23 -17.18 0.06
CA PHE A 271 -1.50 -15.93 -0.19
C PHE A 271 -0.34 -15.82 0.79
N ILE A 272 0.75 -15.18 0.37
CA ILE A 272 1.80 -14.75 1.29
C ILE A 272 1.51 -13.31 1.69
N LEU A 273 1.62 -13.03 2.98
CA LEU A 273 1.67 -11.67 3.52
C LEU A 273 3.05 -11.43 4.11
N VAL A 274 3.73 -10.40 3.61
CA VAL A 274 4.98 -9.89 4.20
C VAL A 274 4.67 -8.56 4.85
N LYS A 275 4.99 -8.45 6.13
CA LYS A 275 4.61 -7.30 6.95
C LYS A 275 5.77 -6.81 7.79
N ASP A 276 5.92 -5.50 7.84
CA ASP A 276 6.86 -4.84 8.72
C ASP A 276 6.59 -5.22 10.18
N TYR A 277 7.65 -5.58 10.91
CA TYR A 277 7.51 -6.07 12.27
C TYR A 277 7.07 -4.97 13.25
N TYR A 278 7.51 -3.73 13.06
CA TYR A 278 7.22 -2.61 13.96
C TYR A 278 6.08 -1.71 13.45
N ASP A 279 5.78 -1.77 12.16
CA ASP A 279 4.71 -0.98 11.53
C ASP A 279 3.64 -1.89 10.93
N ASN A 280 2.54 -2.08 11.65
CA ASN A 280 1.49 -2.97 11.19
C ASN A 280 0.65 -2.44 10.01
N LYS A 281 0.97 -1.25 9.48
CA LYS A 281 0.36 -0.63 8.31
C LYS A 281 1.25 -0.70 7.07
N ALA A 282 2.51 -1.12 7.22
CA ALA A 282 3.42 -1.38 6.11
C ALA A 282 3.47 -2.89 5.85
N TYR A 283 2.76 -3.34 4.83
CA TYR A 283 2.76 -4.73 4.41
C TYR A 283 2.37 -4.86 2.94
N ASP A 284 2.53 -6.06 2.43
CA ASP A 284 2.00 -6.45 1.15
C ASP A 284 1.50 -7.90 1.19
N ILE A 285 0.57 -8.21 0.28
CA ILE A 285 -0.02 -9.54 0.11
C ILE A 285 0.18 -9.94 -1.35
N SER A 286 0.41 -11.22 -1.62
CA SER A 286 0.43 -11.76 -2.99
C SER A 286 -0.74 -11.21 -3.83
N ASP A 287 -0.45 -10.84 -5.08
CA ASP A 287 -1.42 -10.21 -5.99
C ASP A 287 -2.62 -11.13 -6.30
N SER A 288 -2.38 -12.44 -6.38
CA SER A 288 -3.43 -13.47 -6.53
C SER A 288 -3.13 -14.71 -5.67
N SER A 289 -4.10 -15.63 -5.58
CA SER A 289 -3.90 -16.88 -4.85
C SER A 289 -2.92 -17.79 -5.60
N PHE A 290 -2.22 -18.63 -4.84
CA PHE A 290 -1.43 -19.74 -5.35
C PHE A 290 -1.93 -21.08 -4.80
N ILE A 291 -1.44 -22.17 -5.37
CA ILE A 291 -1.82 -23.54 -5.05
C ILE A 291 -0.75 -24.16 -4.15
N ILE A 292 -1.21 -24.86 -3.10
CA ILE A 292 -0.38 -25.81 -2.35
C ILE A 292 -1.01 -27.19 -2.51
N GLU A 293 -0.30 -28.11 -3.16
CA GLU A 293 -0.68 -29.52 -3.32
C GLU A 293 -0.12 -30.37 -2.19
N ASN A 294 -0.75 -31.52 -1.93
CA ASN A 294 -0.20 -32.51 -1.02
C ASN A 294 1.13 -33.07 -1.56
N GLU A 295 1.93 -33.66 -0.67
CA GLU A 295 3.03 -34.51 -1.13
C GLU A 295 2.41 -35.63 -1.97
N ASN A 296 3.01 -35.91 -3.14
CA ASN A 296 2.70 -37.17 -3.82
C ASN A 296 3.04 -38.28 -2.83
N SER A 297 2.02 -38.91 -2.26
CA SER A 297 2.20 -40.26 -1.78
C SER A 297 2.57 -41.06 -3.02
N SER A 298 3.84 -41.44 -3.17
CA SER A 298 4.12 -42.72 -3.80
C SER A 298 3.29 -43.72 -3.02
N SER A 299 2.12 -44.08 -3.56
CA SER A 299 1.18 -44.96 -2.90
C SER A 299 1.84 -46.32 -2.84
N CYS A 300 2.48 -46.61 -1.70
CA CYS A 300 2.85 -47.98 -1.39
C CYS A 300 1.54 -48.68 -1.01
N SER A 301 0.84 -49.20 -2.00
CA SER A 301 -0.31 -50.06 -1.76
C SER A 301 0.22 -51.42 -1.28
N ILE A 302 -0.37 -51.94 -0.21
CA ILE A 302 -0.22 -53.36 0.12
C ILE A 302 -0.90 -54.11 -1.03
N GLY A 303 -0.13 -54.86 -1.82
CA GLY A 303 -0.69 -55.82 -2.76
C GLY A 303 -1.56 -56.82 -2.01
N GLU A 304 -2.70 -57.20 -2.62
CA GLU A 304 -3.69 -58.08 -2.01
C GLU A 304 -3.05 -59.22 -1.21
N ILE A 305 -3.46 -59.39 0.04
CA ILE A 305 -3.23 -60.64 0.75
C ILE A 305 -4.09 -61.66 0.01
N GLN A 306 -3.46 -62.50 -0.81
CA GLN A 306 -4.16 -63.57 -1.49
C GLN A 306 -4.79 -64.47 -0.41
N ASP A 307 -6.10 -64.28 -0.21
CA ASP A 307 -6.84 -65.03 0.79
C ASP A 307 -6.87 -66.49 0.34
N CYS A 308 -6.46 -67.38 1.23
CA CYS A 308 -6.54 -68.81 0.99
C CYS A 308 -7.60 -69.30 1.95
N ASP A 309 -8.77 -69.68 1.43
CA ASP A 309 -9.91 -70.25 2.15
C ASP A 309 -9.53 -70.92 3.48
N ASN A 310 -9.69 -70.17 4.59
CA ASN A 310 -9.80 -70.62 5.98
C ASN A 310 -8.94 -71.80 6.50
N LYS A 311 -7.73 -72.07 5.98
CA LYS A 311 -6.89 -73.20 6.44
C LYS A 311 -5.39 -72.92 6.59
N CYS A 312 -4.98 -71.78 7.15
CA CYS A 312 -3.56 -71.53 7.46
C CYS A 312 -3.34 -70.82 8.80
N VAL A 313 -3.18 -71.58 9.88
CA VAL A 313 -2.57 -71.12 11.14
C VAL A 313 -1.09 -71.53 11.12
N ASN A 314 -0.17 -70.61 11.45
CA ASN A 314 1.30 -70.79 11.56
C ASN A 314 2.10 -71.01 10.25
N LYS A 315 1.97 -70.15 9.23
CA LYS A 315 2.96 -70.04 8.13
C LYS A 315 3.43 -68.61 7.93
N ASN A 316 4.73 -68.43 7.71
CA ASN A 316 5.33 -67.15 7.31
C ASN A 316 4.87 -66.79 5.88
N ARG A 317 4.46 -65.54 5.67
CA ARG A 317 4.13 -65.00 4.34
C ARG A 317 5.11 -63.89 3.94
N THR A 318 5.42 -63.82 2.65
CA THR A 318 6.20 -62.74 2.06
C THR A 318 5.24 -61.65 1.59
N ILE A 319 5.45 -60.42 2.06
CA ILE A 319 4.72 -59.24 1.57
C ILE A 319 5.53 -58.67 0.41
N ASN A 320 4.91 -58.59 -0.75
CA ASN A 320 5.49 -57.93 -1.92
C ASN A 320 4.98 -56.49 -1.98
N TRP A 321 5.91 -55.54 -2.09
CA TRP A 321 5.61 -54.13 -2.28
C TRP A 321 5.84 -53.77 -3.74
N ASN A 322 4.85 -53.13 -4.37
CA ASN A 322 5.00 -52.55 -5.69
C ASN A 322 5.08 -51.02 -5.55
N SER A 323 6.04 -50.41 -6.24
CA SER A 323 6.14 -48.95 -6.39
C SER A 323 5.95 -48.61 -7.86
N ASP A 324 4.96 -47.78 -8.17
CA ASP A 324 4.82 -47.20 -9.51
C ASP A 324 5.79 -46.01 -9.60
N GLY A 325 6.77 -46.14 -10.51
CA GLY A 325 7.87 -45.19 -10.71
C GLY A 325 7.51 -44.00 -11.60
#